data_AF-A0A5A5RSK1-F1
#
_entry.id   AF-A0A5A5RSK1-F1
#
_cell.length_a   1.000
_cell.length_b   1.000
_cell.length_c   1.000
_cell.angle_alpha   90.00
_cell.angle_beta   90.00
_cell.angle_gamma   90.00
#
_symmetry.space_group_name_H-M   'P 1'
#
loop_
_entity.id
_entity.type
_entity.pdbx_description
1 polymer ?
#
loop_
_entity_poly.entity_id
_entity_poly.type
_entity_poly.pdbx_seq_one_letter_code
_entity_poly.pdbx_strand_id
1 'polypeptide(L)' 'MINLEFTEEEKNSLYYERFHHPHPRVQLKMEVLWLKSQKIPHQKICQLAGISPNTLLTYLRDYQEGGIEKLK' A
#
# COMPACT_ATOMS: atom_id res chain seq x y z
N MET A 1 -0.10 -13.59 -8.81
CA MET A 1 0.06 -13.02 -7.45
C MET A 1 1.34 -12.20 -7.48
N ILE A 2 1.28 -10.89 -7.22
CA ILE A 2 2.50 -10.08 -7.08
C ILE A 2 3.04 -10.34 -5.67
N ASN A 3 4.22 -10.94 -5.58
CA ASN A 3 5.00 -11.02 -4.34
C ASN A 3 5.93 -9.82 -4.31
N LEU A 4 5.61 -8.85 -3.45
CA LEU A 4 6.47 -7.72 -3.14
C LEU A 4 7.14 -8.01 -1.81
N GLU A 5 8.46 -7.89 -1.80
CA GLU A 5 9.22 -7.84 -0.56
C GLU A 5 9.27 -6.39 -0.10
N PHE A 6 9.10 -6.18 1.21
CA PHE A 6 9.13 -4.87 1.83
C PHE A 6 10.25 -4.88 2.87
N THR A 7 11.16 -3.92 2.77
CA THR A 7 12.19 -3.70 3.80
C THR A 7 11.56 -3.13 5.07
N GLU A 8 12.26 -3.19 6.19
CA GLU A 8 11.75 -2.61 7.45
C GLU A 8 11.62 -1.07 7.35
N GLU A 9 12.52 -0.42 6.64
CA GLU A 9 12.49 1.03 6.36
C GLU A 9 11.25 1.43 5.55
N GLU A 10 10.91 0.65 4.52
CA GLU A 10 9.70 0.87 3.72
C GLU A 10 8.44 0.69 4.56
N LYS A 11 8.38 -0.34 5.40
CA LYS A 11 7.24 -0.57 6.30
C LYS A 11 7.03 0.60 7.25
N ASN A 12 8.12 1.13 7.83
CA ASN A 12 8.07 2.29 8.71
C ASN A 12 7.62 3.54 7.97
N SER A 13 8.11 3.75 6.76
CA SER A 13 7.73 4.88 5.91
C SER A 13 6.25 4.82 5.52
N LEU A 14 5.76 3.65 5.08
CA LEU A 14 4.34 3.42 4.77
C LEU A 14 3.45 3.64 6.00
N TYR A 15 3.90 3.19 7.18
CA TYR A 15 3.19 3.39 8.44
C TYR A 15 3.09 4.87 8.82
N TYR A 16 4.16 5.63 8.63
CA TYR A 16 4.18 7.07 8.93
C TYR A 16 3.29 7.84 7.96
N GLU A 17 3.48 7.63 6.65
CA GLU A 17 2.80 8.36 5.58
C GLU A 17 1.28 8.12 5.58
N ARG A 18 0.80 6.95 6.04
CA ARG A 18 -0.66 6.67 6.11
C ARG A 18 -1.44 7.63 7.00
N PHE A 19 -0.76 8.37 7.89
CA PHE A 19 -1.39 9.37 8.77
C PHE A 19 -0.92 10.81 8.51
N HIS A 20 0.26 10.98 7.92
CA HIS A 20 0.92 12.29 7.80
C HIS A 20 0.90 12.86 6.37
N HIS A 21 0.57 12.06 5.36
CA HIS A 21 0.53 12.55 4.00
C HIS A 21 -0.65 13.53 3.80
N PRO A 22 -0.49 14.69 3.13
CA PRO A 22 -1.55 15.71 3.02
C PRO A 22 -2.79 15.26 2.23
N HIS A 23 -2.63 14.32 1.28
CA HIS A 23 -3.69 13.86 0.41
C HIS A 23 -4.33 12.54 0.89
N PRO A 24 -5.65 12.50 1.21
CA PRO A 24 -6.32 11.30 1.74
C PRO A 24 -6.23 10.05 0.84
N ARG A 25 -6.26 10.22 -0.49
CA ARG A 25 -6.08 9.08 -1.41
C ARG A 25 -4.68 8.45 -1.32
N VAL A 26 -3.65 9.25 -1.05
CA VAL A 26 -2.29 8.72 -0.91
C VAL A 26 -2.15 8.05 0.45
N GLN A 27 -2.74 8.60 1.52
CA GLN A 27 -2.83 7.91 2.82
C GLN A 27 -3.43 6.50 2.68
N LEU A 28 -4.52 6.37 1.92
CA LEU A 28 -5.13 5.07 1.60
C LEU A 28 -4.18 4.14 0.83
N LYS A 29 -3.44 4.65 -0.16
CA LYS A 29 -2.42 3.85 -0.88
C LYS A 29 -1.36 3.33 0.09
N MET A 30 -0.88 4.18 1.00
CA MET A 30 0.14 3.83 1.99
C MET A 30 -0.39 2.78 2.98
N GLU A 31 -1.62 2.93 3.46
CA GLU A 31 -2.29 1.94 4.32
C GLU A 31 -2.39 0.58 3.63
N VAL A 32 -2.86 0.57 2.39
CA VAL A 32 -3.05 -0.65 1.61
C VAL A 32 -1.74 -1.42 1.41
N LEU A 33 -0.65 -0.72 1.11
CA LEU A 33 0.68 -1.33 0.95
C LEU A 33 1.28 -1.75 2.29
N TRP A 34 1.05 -0.96 3.35
CA TRP A 34 1.42 -1.37 4.69
C TRP A 34 0.72 -2.68 5.09
N LEU A 35 -0.59 -2.80 4.87
CA LEU A 35 -1.34 -4.04 5.12
C LEU A 35 -0.81 -5.21 4.30
N LYS A 36 -0.41 -4.96 3.04
CA LYS A 36 0.23 -5.98 2.20
C LYS A 36 1.56 -6.46 2.78
N SER A 37 2.37 -5.55 3.32
CA SER A 37 3.65 -5.86 3.97
C SER A 37 3.49 -6.72 5.23
N GLN A 38 2.33 -6.67 5.89
CA GLN A 38 1.97 -7.51 7.05
C GLN A 38 1.52 -8.93 6.65
N LYS A 39 1.67 -9.31 5.37
CA LYS A 39 1.26 -10.62 4.82
C LYS A 39 -0.25 -10.88 4.91
N ILE A 40 -1.06 -9.83 4.99
CA ILE A 40 -2.52 -9.95 5.00
C ILE A 40 -3.03 -10.42 3.62
N PRO A 41 -4.01 -11.33 3.56
CA PRO A 41 -4.59 -11.78 2.29
C PRO A 41 -5.22 -10.63 1.50
N HIS A 42 -5.08 -10.66 0.17
CA HIS A 42 -5.55 -9.61 -0.75
C HIS A 42 -7.04 -9.26 -0.55
N GLN A 43 -7.90 -10.27 -0.44
CA GLN A 43 -9.34 -10.06 -0.20
C GLN A 43 -9.62 -9.35 1.13
N LYS A 44 -8.84 -9.66 2.17
CA LYS A 44 -8.98 -9.03 3.49
C LYS A 44 -8.54 -7.57 3.45
N ILE A 45 -7.48 -7.25 2.71
CA ILE A 45 -7.04 -5.86 2.50
C ILE A 45 -8.14 -5.07 1.80
N CYS A 46 -8.73 -5.60 0.72
CA CYS A 46 -9.85 -4.98 0.03
C CYS A 46 -11.04 -4.71 0.96
N GLN A 47 -11.37 -5.67 1.83
CA GLN A 47 -12.44 -5.50 2.82
C GLN A 47 -12.13 -4.40 3.84
N LEU A 48 -10.90 -4.36 4.36
CA LEU A 48 -10.49 -3.39 5.39
C LEU A 48 -10.38 -1.97 4.83
N ALA A 49 -9.79 -1.82 3.64
CA ALA A 49 -9.57 -0.53 3.00
C ALA A 49 -10.75 -0.04 2.15
N GLY A 50 -11.80 -0.86 1.97
CA GLY A 50 -12.98 -0.49 1.18
C GLY A 50 -12.70 -0.31 -0.32
N ILE A 51 -11.71 -1.03 -0.87
CA ILE A 51 -11.29 -0.90 -2.27
C ILE A 51 -11.55 -2.17 -3.09
N SER A 52 -11.68 -2.01 -4.40
CA SER A 52 -11.76 -3.16 -5.31
C SER A 52 -10.41 -3.89 -5.44
N PRO A 53 -10.40 -5.19 -5.77
CA PRO A 53 -9.17 -5.92 -6.09
C PRO A 53 -8.36 -5.29 -7.23
N ASN A 54 -9.04 -4.69 -8.22
CA ASN A 54 -8.38 -4.00 -9.33
C ASN A 54 -7.64 -2.75 -8.84
N THR A 55 -8.24 -1.99 -7.93
CA THR A 55 -7.60 -0.83 -7.30
C THR A 55 -6.35 -1.24 -6.52
N LEU A 56 -6.45 -2.33 -5.75
CA LEU A 56 -5.30 -2.90 -5.03
C LEU A 56 -4.18 -3.30 -6.00
N LEU A 57 -4.50 -3.95 -7.13
CA LEU A 57 -3.52 -4.29 -8.15
C LEU A 57 -2.83 -3.06 -8.75
N THR A 58 -3.55 -1.98 -9.00
CA THR A 58 -2.95 -0.73 -9.49
C THR A 58 -1.95 -0.18 -8.48
N TYR A 59 -2.28 -0.14 -7.18
CA TYR A 59 -1.36 0.37 -6.16
C TYR A 59 -0.11 -0.50 -6.02
N LEU A 60 -0.24 -1.82 -6.14
CA LEU A 60 0.89 -2.74 -6.12
C LEU A 60 1.81 -2.54 -7.34
N ARG A 61 1.24 -2.23 -8.51
CA ARG A 61 2.02 -1.92 -9.72
C ARG A 61 2.72 -0.58 -9.61
N ASP A 62 2.02 0.46 -9.13
CA ASP A 62 2.61 1.78 -8.87
C ASP A 62 3.84 1.65 -7.95
N TYR A 63 3.70 0.87 -6.88
CA TYR A 63 4.80 0.59 -5.96
C TYR A 63 5.93 -0.22 -6.61
N GLN A 64 5.61 -1.24 -7.40
CA GLN A 64 6.62 -2.05 -8.09
C GLN A 64 7.43 -1.23 -9.11
N GLU A 65 6.81 -0.23 -9.74
CA GLU A 65 7.46 0.58 -10.77
C GLU A 65 8.31 1.75 -10.21
N GLY A 66 8.01 2.25 -9.01
CA GLY A 66 8.70 3.44 -8.50
C GLY A 66 8.72 3.59 -6.97
N GLY A 67 8.45 2.52 -6.23
CA GLY A 67 8.46 2.49 -4.77
C GLY A 67 7.47 3.46 -4.15
N ILE A 68 7.84 4.00 -2.98
CA ILE A 68 6.99 4.93 -2.21
C ILE A 68 6.77 6.26 -2.94
N GLU A 69 7.77 6.72 -3.70
CA GLU A 69 7.69 8.02 -4.39
C GLU A 69 6.64 8.05 -5.49
N LYS A 70 6.36 6.91 -6.14
CA LYS A 70 5.30 6.82 -7.16
C LYS A 70 3.88 6.78 -6.58
N LEU A 71 3.76 6.61 -5.26
CA LEU A 71 2.48 6.61 -4.56
C LEU A 71 2.05 8.01 -4.10
N LYS A 72 3.02 8.89 -3.87
CA LYS A 72 2.82 10.31 -3.52
C LYS A 72 2.28 11.09 -4.72
#